data_AF-A0A9E0WEV1-F1
#
_entry.id   AF-A0A9E0WEV1-F1
#
_cell.length_a   1.000
_cell.length_b   1.000
_cell.length_c   1.000
_cell.angle_alpha   90.00
_cell.angle_beta   90.00
_cell.angle_gamma   90.00
#
_symmetry.space_group_name_H-M   'P 1'
#
loop_
_entity.id
_entity.type
_entity.pdbx_description
1 polymer ?
#
loop_
_entity_poly.entity_id
_entity_poly.type
_entity_poly.pdbx_seq_one_letter_code
_entity_poly.pdbx_strand_id
1 'polypeptide(L)'
;MVEERQPLFGDLHLHTSLSMDANSLGTRTLPDDAYAFATGTPIPLYGGAPGAESKTIQIDRPLDFAAVTDHAEWMAEVSLCTTPGSRSYDSTGCAIYRGEQDSLLAKALGVRGFRARIGGLIEIGGRRDDVCGENQAACRKELGNVWQSVQASAERWYDRSSNCSFTTFNAWEYSRSPQSTKIHRNIILRNEIVPELPISALETPVEMDMRRQLLEQCNESGSGCEAIAIPHNPNLSNGQLFRAEYAELPLARQREEAALRARLEPVVEMMQIKGESECRNGMYQVLGGNDELCEFEKIRDFGQPELSDCAEEQSKGAQAGKGCTSRNDYVRYALIDGLREKERLGINPYQFGFIGSTDSHTAAPGAVSEYEQPYKYGTTPEQTLTVGGRPRAVAFQNPGGLAGVWAEQNTRDAIFDALKRRETFATSGPRIAPRFFGGWHIPADICS
;
A
#
# COMPACT_ATOMS: atom_id res chain seq x y z
N MET A 1 22.25 -26.46 9.77
CA MET A 1 22.52 -26.22 8.35
C MET A 1 21.75 -24.96 8.01
N VAL A 2 22.39 -23.90 7.51
CA VAL A 2 21.62 -22.78 6.96
C VAL A 2 21.06 -23.33 5.65
N GLU A 3 19.75 -23.51 5.58
CA GLU A 3 19.08 -23.79 4.31
C GLU A 3 19.48 -22.68 3.33
N GLU A 4 19.87 -23.06 2.12
CA GLU A 4 20.27 -22.10 1.11
C GLU A 4 19.06 -21.21 0.79
N ARG A 5 19.19 -19.90 1.05
CA ARG A 5 18.15 -18.91 0.76
C ARG A 5 18.41 -18.27 -0.57
N GLN A 6 17.34 -18.02 -1.32
CA GLN A 6 17.37 -17.36 -2.61
C GLN A 6 16.65 -16.01 -2.54
N PRO A 7 17.05 -15.03 -3.37
CA PRO A 7 16.34 -13.77 -3.46
C PRO A 7 15.12 -13.96 -4.36
N LEU A 8 13.93 -13.78 -3.79
CA LEU A 8 12.66 -13.76 -4.50
C LEU A 8 12.21 -12.31 -4.66
N PHE A 9 11.62 -12.00 -5.82
CA PHE A 9 11.15 -10.67 -6.18
C PHE A 9 9.64 -10.67 -6.38
N GLY A 10 8.97 -9.72 -5.72
CA GLY A 10 7.53 -9.60 -5.82
C GLY A 10 7.03 -8.18 -5.65
N ASP A 11 5.71 -8.05 -5.66
CA ASP A 11 5.00 -6.80 -5.46
C ASP A 11 3.90 -7.00 -4.41
N LEU A 12 4.03 -6.31 -3.27
CA LEU A 12 3.12 -6.43 -2.14
C LEU A 12 2.20 -5.21 -2.01
N HIS A 13 2.14 -4.37 -3.04
CA HIS A 13 1.28 -3.21 -3.06
C HIS A 13 0.81 -2.90 -4.49
N LEU A 14 -0.41 -3.28 -4.80
CA LEU A 14 -1.03 -2.98 -6.10
C LEU A 14 -2.54 -2.85 -5.95
N HIS A 15 -3.14 -2.09 -6.86
CA HIS A 15 -4.57 -1.83 -6.90
C HIS A 15 -5.20 -2.29 -8.23
N THR A 16 -6.34 -2.94 -8.12
CA THR A 16 -7.19 -3.44 -9.20
C THR A 16 -8.47 -2.59 -9.31
N SER A 17 -9.42 -2.98 -10.15
CA SER A 17 -10.70 -2.29 -10.27
C SER A 17 -11.59 -2.38 -9.02
N LEU A 18 -11.22 -3.17 -8.01
CA LEU A 18 -11.91 -3.21 -6.71
C LEU A 18 -11.51 -2.04 -5.81
N SER A 19 -10.31 -1.49 -5.98
CA SER A 19 -9.89 -0.27 -5.30
C SER A 19 -10.57 0.95 -5.89
N MET A 20 -11.12 1.78 -5.00
CA MET A 20 -11.92 2.96 -5.36
C MET A 20 -11.14 3.95 -6.22
N ASP A 21 -9.88 4.23 -5.88
CA ASP A 21 -9.08 5.22 -6.59
C ASP A 21 -8.60 4.69 -7.95
N ALA A 22 -8.22 3.41 -8.04
CA ALA A 22 -7.91 2.74 -9.30
C ALA A 22 -9.10 2.73 -10.27
N ASN A 23 -10.27 2.27 -9.80
CA ASN A 23 -11.47 2.20 -10.62
C ASN A 23 -11.91 3.58 -11.13
N SER A 24 -11.89 4.57 -10.23
CA SER A 24 -12.27 5.95 -10.55
C SER A 24 -11.32 6.61 -11.56
N LEU A 25 -10.08 6.12 -11.64
CA LEU A 25 -9.04 6.51 -12.60
C LEU A 25 -9.04 5.67 -13.89
N GLY A 26 -9.92 4.69 -14.03
CA GLY A 26 -10.14 3.97 -15.29
C GLY A 26 -9.92 2.47 -15.26
N THR A 27 -9.39 1.92 -14.17
CA THR A 27 -9.01 0.51 -14.11
C THR A 27 -10.23 -0.39 -14.12
N ARG A 28 -10.19 -1.43 -14.96
CA ARG A 28 -11.26 -2.42 -15.13
C ARG A 28 -10.78 -3.87 -14.95
N THR A 29 -9.47 -4.05 -14.84
CA THR A 29 -8.81 -5.32 -14.56
C THR A 29 -9.00 -5.71 -13.10
N LEU A 30 -9.22 -7.00 -12.88
CA LEU A 30 -9.55 -7.62 -11.60
C LEU A 30 -8.33 -8.33 -10.98
N PRO A 31 -8.43 -8.87 -9.75
CA PRO A 31 -7.35 -9.63 -9.12
C PRO A 31 -6.77 -10.76 -9.99
N ASP A 32 -7.60 -11.49 -10.74
CA ASP A 32 -7.10 -12.53 -11.65
C ASP A 32 -6.21 -11.97 -12.76
N ASP A 33 -6.52 -10.79 -13.29
CA ASP A 33 -5.70 -10.13 -14.31
C ASP A 33 -4.35 -9.69 -13.70
N ALA A 34 -4.34 -9.23 -12.45
CA ALA A 34 -3.10 -8.85 -11.77
C ALA A 34 -2.15 -10.05 -11.62
N TYR A 35 -2.66 -11.20 -11.21
CA TYR A 35 -1.86 -12.43 -11.10
C TYR A 35 -1.50 -13.02 -12.46
N ALA A 36 -2.37 -12.88 -13.46
CA ALA A 36 -2.04 -13.21 -14.86
C ALA A 36 -0.86 -12.36 -15.35
N PHE A 37 -0.87 -11.05 -15.11
CA PHE A 37 0.24 -10.17 -15.46
C PHE A 37 1.52 -10.54 -14.70
N ALA A 38 1.44 -10.77 -13.39
CA ALA A 38 2.58 -11.17 -12.56
C ALA A 38 3.28 -12.43 -13.09
N THR A 39 2.53 -13.35 -13.68
CA THR A 39 3.03 -14.62 -14.24
C THR A 39 3.42 -14.53 -15.72
N GLY A 40 3.34 -13.34 -16.33
CA GLY A 40 3.75 -13.11 -17.73
C GLY A 40 2.63 -13.15 -18.75
N THR A 41 1.36 -13.24 -18.36
CA THR A 41 0.23 -13.18 -19.29
C THR A 41 -0.11 -11.72 -19.63
N PRO A 42 -0.28 -11.34 -20.91
CA PRO A 42 -0.68 -9.99 -21.27
C PRO A 42 -2.08 -9.63 -20.77
N ILE A 43 -2.27 -8.39 -20.32
CA ILE A 43 -3.58 -7.86 -19.86
C ILE A 43 -3.94 -6.56 -20.56
N PRO A 44 -5.24 -6.21 -20.64
CA PRO A 44 -5.67 -4.89 -21.09
C PRO A 44 -5.43 -3.84 -20.01
N LEU A 45 -4.66 -2.81 -20.34
CA LEU A 45 -4.59 -1.55 -19.61
C LEU A 45 -5.69 -0.62 -20.13
N TYR A 46 -6.52 -0.08 -19.24
CA TYR A 46 -7.62 0.81 -19.61
C TYR A 46 -7.27 2.28 -19.41
N GLY A 47 -7.74 3.13 -20.32
CA GLY A 47 -7.63 4.58 -20.20
C GLY A 47 -8.77 5.13 -19.34
N GLY A 48 -8.47 6.00 -18.37
CA GLY A 48 -9.48 6.63 -17.51
C GLY A 48 -10.47 7.57 -18.19
N ALA A 49 -10.29 7.86 -19.47
CA ALA A 49 -11.22 8.67 -20.25
C ALA A 49 -12.38 7.81 -20.78
N PRO A 50 -13.64 8.31 -20.73
CA PRO A 50 -14.78 7.61 -21.32
C PRO A 50 -14.52 7.25 -22.79
N GLY A 51 -14.72 5.97 -23.15
CA GLY A 51 -14.54 5.47 -24.51
C GLY A 51 -13.08 5.29 -24.96
N ALA A 52 -12.09 5.41 -24.07
CA ALA A 52 -10.70 5.13 -24.42
C ALA A 52 -10.50 3.63 -24.74
N GLU A 53 -9.79 3.35 -25.84
CA GLU A 53 -9.35 1.99 -26.16
C GLU A 53 -8.34 1.50 -25.13
N SER A 54 -8.40 0.20 -24.84
CA SER A 54 -7.41 -0.47 -23.99
C SER A 54 -6.10 -0.69 -24.75
N LYS A 55 -4.97 -0.56 -24.06
CA LYS A 55 -3.65 -0.96 -24.56
C LYS A 55 -3.27 -2.31 -23.95
N THR A 56 -2.78 -3.27 -24.72
CA THR A 56 -2.24 -4.50 -24.12
C THR A 56 -0.86 -4.23 -23.51
N ILE A 57 -0.64 -4.72 -22.29
CA ILE A 57 0.65 -4.66 -21.58
C ILE A 57 1.05 -6.05 -21.09
N GLN A 58 2.35 -6.29 -20.92
CA GLN A 58 2.91 -7.55 -20.41
C GLN A 58 4.18 -7.26 -19.62
N ILE A 59 4.40 -7.98 -18.51
CA ILE A 59 5.65 -7.86 -17.76
C ILE A 59 6.80 -8.51 -18.55
N ASP A 60 7.97 -7.90 -18.52
CA ASP A 60 9.18 -8.39 -19.20
C ASP A 60 9.73 -9.68 -18.56
N ARG A 61 9.62 -9.77 -17.23
CA ARG A 61 10.03 -10.93 -16.43
C ARG A 61 8.96 -11.24 -15.39
N PRO A 62 8.42 -12.47 -15.31
CA PRO A 62 7.48 -12.85 -14.26
C PRO A 62 8.02 -12.60 -12.84
N LEU A 63 7.13 -12.33 -11.89
CA LEU A 63 7.44 -12.19 -10.46
C LEU A 63 7.46 -13.56 -9.78
N ASP A 64 8.17 -13.64 -8.66
CA ASP A 64 8.17 -14.82 -7.78
C ASP A 64 6.92 -14.82 -6.88
N PHE A 65 6.47 -13.63 -6.45
CA PHE A 65 5.25 -13.49 -5.64
C PHE A 65 4.52 -12.16 -5.86
N ALA A 66 3.23 -12.11 -5.53
CA ALA A 66 2.46 -10.87 -5.51
C ALA A 66 1.33 -10.88 -4.48
N ALA A 67 0.88 -9.69 -4.07
CA ALA A 67 -0.31 -9.50 -3.26
C ALA A 67 -1.16 -8.36 -3.84
N VAL A 68 -2.44 -8.64 -4.11
CA VAL A 68 -3.42 -7.61 -4.40
C VAL A 68 -3.80 -6.92 -3.09
N THR A 69 -3.59 -5.61 -3.01
CA THR A 69 -3.85 -4.82 -1.80
C THR A 69 -4.83 -3.69 -2.09
N ASP A 70 -5.97 -4.04 -2.69
CA ASP A 70 -7.05 -3.08 -2.88
C ASP A 70 -7.48 -2.48 -1.52
N HIS A 71 -7.85 -1.21 -1.51
CA HIS A 71 -8.37 -0.53 -0.33
C HIS A 71 -9.57 -1.29 0.26
N ALA A 72 -9.51 -1.67 1.54
CA ALA A 72 -10.67 -2.21 2.25
C ALA A 72 -11.79 -1.16 2.36
N GLU A 73 -11.43 0.12 2.32
CA GLU A 73 -12.36 1.23 2.31
C GLU A 73 -13.08 1.34 0.96
N TRP A 74 -14.41 1.30 1.03
CA TRP A 74 -15.32 1.40 -0.12
C TRP A 74 -15.28 0.26 -1.13
N MET A 75 -14.54 -0.82 -0.89
CA MET A 75 -14.45 -1.98 -1.79
C MET A 75 -15.84 -2.54 -2.18
N ALA A 76 -16.74 -2.65 -1.20
CA ALA A 76 -18.10 -3.13 -1.42
C ALA A 76 -18.93 -2.18 -2.27
N GLU A 77 -18.83 -0.88 -2.00
CA GLU A 77 -19.49 0.19 -2.72
C GLU A 77 -19.03 0.24 -4.18
N VAL A 78 -17.72 0.08 -4.44
CA VAL A 78 -17.17 -0.03 -5.78
C VAL A 78 -17.81 -1.22 -6.51
N SER A 79 -17.85 -2.41 -5.89
CA SER A 79 -18.48 -3.59 -6.47
C SER A 79 -19.96 -3.37 -6.80
N LEU A 80 -20.74 -2.85 -5.83
CA LEU A 80 -22.16 -2.53 -6.03
C LEU A 80 -22.35 -1.54 -7.17
N CYS A 81 -21.56 -0.46 -7.21
CA CYS A 81 -21.74 0.58 -8.20
C CYS A 81 -21.22 0.23 -9.58
N THR A 82 -20.39 -0.81 -9.74
CA THR A 82 -19.77 -1.15 -11.02
C THR A 82 -20.19 -2.50 -11.59
N THR A 83 -20.93 -3.30 -10.83
CA THR A 83 -21.49 -4.58 -11.29
C THR A 83 -22.91 -4.40 -11.83
N PRO A 84 -23.15 -4.52 -13.15
CA PRO A 84 -24.50 -4.42 -13.71
C PRO A 84 -25.45 -5.43 -13.08
N GLY A 85 -26.64 -4.97 -12.69
CA GLY A 85 -27.64 -5.80 -12.02
C GLY A 85 -27.39 -6.04 -10.52
N SER A 86 -26.35 -5.44 -9.92
CA SER A 86 -26.24 -5.38 -8.47
C SER A 86 -27.43 -4.64 -7.87
N ARG A 87 -27.68 -4.87 -6.57
CA ARG A 87 -28.77 -4.23 -5.84
C ARG A 87 -28.79 -2.70 -5.93
N SER A 88 -27.62 -2.08 -5.92
CA SER A 88 -27.49 -0.62 -5.83
C SER A 88 -27.03 0.01 -7.13
N TYR A 89 -26.87 -0.76 -8.21
CA TYR A 89 -26.31 -0.29 -9.47
C TYR A 89 -27.03 0.98 -9.99
N ASP A 90 -28.36 1.01 -9.96
CA ASP A 90 -29.16 2.13 -10.47
C ASP A 90 -29.39 3.25 -9.43
N SER A 91 -28.74 3.20 -8.25
CA SER A 91 -28.89 4.25 -7.24
C SER A 91 -28.24 5.57 -7.68
N THR A 92 -28.69 6.68 -7.09
CA THR A 92 -28.12 8.00 -7.36
C THR A 92 -26.64 8.04 -6.99
N GLY A 93 -26.26 7.48 -5.84
CA GLY A 93 -24.87 7.37 -5.41
C GLY A 93 -24.01 6.62 -6.44
N CYS A 94 -24.49 5.49 -6.95
CA CYS A 94 -23.75 4.73 -7.95
C CYS A 94 -23.68 5.41 -9.32
N ALA A 95 -24.75 6.09 -9.76
CA ALA A 95 -24.71 6.91 -10.96
C ALA A 95 -23.71 8.07 -10.85
N ILE A 96 -23.61 8.71 -9.67
CA ILE A 96 -22.58 9.73 -9.39
C ILE A 96 -21.18 9.11 -9.42
N TYR A 97 -20.98 7.95 -8.79
CA TYR A 97 -19.68 7.27 -8.77
C TYR A 97 -19.21 6.89 -10.18
N ARG A 98 -20.12 6.33 -10.99
CA ARG A 98 -19.86 6.03 -12.40
C ARG A 98 -19.72 7.29 -13.27
N GLY A 99 -19.97 8.48 -12.74
CA GLY A 99 -19.83 9.74 -13.47
C GLY A 99 -20.95 9.97 -14.50
N GLU A 100 -22.07 9.26 -14.36
CA GLU A 100 -23.30 9.45 -15.15
C GLU A 100 -24.10 10.66 -14.63
N GLN A 101 -23.90 11.01 -13.36
CA GLN A 101 -24.50 12.17 -12.71
C GLN A 101 -23.44 12.97 -11.94
N ASP A 102 -23.75 14.25 -11.72
CA ASP A 102 -22.89 15.13 -10.92
C ASP A 102 -23.27 15.11 -9.44
N SER A 103 -22.26 15.03 -8.55
CA SER A 103 -22.46 15.27 -7.12
C SER A 103 -22.73 16.75 -6.84
N LEU A 104 -23.91 17.06 -6.28
CA LEU A 104 -24.25 18.41 -5.82
C LEU A 104 -23.29 18.91 -4.73
N LEU A 105 -22.90 18.02 -3.81
CA LEU A 105 -21.94 18.34 -2.75
C LEU A 105 -20.55 18.66 -3.34
N ALA A 106 -20.07 17.84 -4.28
CA ALA A 106 -18.79 18.10 -4.94
C ALA A 106 -18.82 19.43 -5.72
N LYS A 107 -19.92 19.71 -6.43
CA LYS A 107 -20.13 20.99 -7.11
C LYS A 107 -20.09 22.17 -6.14
N ALA A 108 -20.80 22.08 -5.00
CA ALA A 108 -20.81 23.11 -3.98
C ALA A 108 -19.41 23.36 -3.37
N LEU A 109 -18.60 22.30 -3.24
CA LEU A 109 -17.23 22.37 -2.72
C LEU A 109 -16.18 22.68 -3.82
N GLY A 110 -16.58 22.87 -5.08
CA GLY A 110 -15.67 23.11 -6.20
C GLY A 110 -14.77 21.91 -6.54
N VAL A 111 -15.11 20.71 -6.08
CA VAL A 111 -14.35 19.47 -6.34
C VAL A 111 -14.69 18.95 -7.74
N ARG A 112 -13.67 18.54 -8.51
CA ARG A 112 -13.81 18.06 -9.90
C ARG A 112 -13.10 16.72 -10.11
N GLY A 113 -13.39 16.07 -11.24
CA GLY A 113 -12.73 14.84 -11.66
C GLY A 113 -13.03 13.66 -10.74
N PHE A 114 -12.07 12.74 -10.59
CA PHE A 114 -12.27 11.51 -9.80
C PHE A 114 -12.70 11.81 -8.35
N ARG A 115 -12.17 12.86 -7.71
CA ARG A 115 -12.57 13.27 -6.35
C ARG A 115 -14.05 13.64 -6.24
N ALA A 116 -14.66 14.13 -7.32
CA ALA A 116 -16.09 14.43 -7.33
C ALA A 116 -16.94 13.14 -7.38
N ARG A 117 -16.45 12.10 -8.07
CA ARG A 117 -17.10 10.78 -8.18
C ARG A 117 -17.15 10.07 -6.83
N ILE A 118 -16.15 10.27 -5.96
CA ILE A 118 -16.15 9.75 -4.58
C ILE A 118 -17.35 10.26 -3.77
N GLY A 119 -17.89 11.44 -4.10
CA GLY A 119 -19.15 11.94 -3.52
C GLY A 119 -20.38 11.08 -3.82
N GLY A 120 -20.26 10.09 -4.71
CA GLY A 120 -21.25 9.05 -4.95
C GLY A 120 -21.17 7.88 -3.97
N LEU A 121 -20.12 7.77 -3.16
CA LEU A 121 -19.97 6.73 -2.13
C LEU A 121 -20.13 7.29 -0.71
N ILE A 122 -19.96 8.60 -0.54
CA ILE A 122 -19.93 9.29 0.76
C ILE A 122 -21.00 10.39 0.80
N GLU A 123 -21.68 10.53 1.94
CA GLU A 123 -22.53 11.67 2.28
C GLU A 123 -22.20 12.26 3.65
N ILE A 124 -22.94 13.29 4.05
CA ILE A 124 -22.81 13.90 5.38
C ILE A 124 -23.22 12.85 6.42
N GLY A 125 -22.23 12.29 7.12
CA GLY A 125 -22.45 11.24 8.14
C GLY A 125 -21.79 9.90 7.82
N GLY A 126 -21.22 9.70 6.63
CA GLY A 126 -20.48 8.48 6.29
C GLY A 126 -20.84 7.92 4.92
N ARG A 127 -21.01 6.59 4.84
CA ARG A 127 -21.45 5.90 3.62
C ARG A 127 -22.88 6.29 3.27
N ARG A 128 -23.20 6.30 1.98
CA ARG A 128 -24.55 6.62 1.51
C ARG A 128 -25.54 5.48 1.73
N ASP A 129 -26.69 5.79 2.31
CA ASP A 129 -27.76 4.81 2.51
C ASP A 129 -28.36 4.29 1.20
N ASP A 130 -28.38 5.09 0.13
CA ASP A 130 -28.87 4.64 -1.18
C ASP A 130 -27.93 3.66 -1.89
N VAL A 131 -26.67 3.56 -1.45
CA VAL A 131 -25.70 2.57 -1.90
C VAL A 131 -25.65 1.39 -0.93
N CYS A 132 -25.50 1.65 0.37
CA CYS A 132 -25.23 0.62 1.36
C CYS A 132 -26.48 0.03 2.04
N GLY A 133 -27.65 0.61 1.79
CA GLY A 133 -28.90 0.26 2.46
C GLY A 133 -28.89 0.62 3.95
N GLU A 134 -30.04 0.41 4.59
CA GLU A 134 -30.20 0.66 6.03
C GLU A 134 -29.14 -0.09 6.85
N ASN A 135 -28.55 0.61 7.82
CA ASN A 135 -27.48 0.09 8.69
C ASN A 135 -26.29 -0.49 7.91
N GLN A 136 -26.08 -0.04 6.67
CA GLN A 136 -25.00 -0.48 5.78
C GLN A 136 -25.02 -1.98 5.44
N ALA A 137 -26.18 -2.64 5.60
CA ALA A 137 -26.30 -4.09 5.47
C ALA A 137 -25.94 -4.61 4.07
N ALA A 138 -26.23 -3.84 3.00
CA ALA A 138 -25.87 -4.23 1.64
C ALA A 138 -24.34 -4.18 1.44
N CYS A 139 -23.69 -3.13 1.91
CA CYS A 139 -22.23 -3.00 1.83
C CYS A 139 -21.51 -4.05 2.68
N ARG A 140 -21.98 -4.35 3.91
CA ARG A 140 -21.37 -5.41 4.71
C ARG A 140 -21.45 -6.78 4.03
N LYS A 141 -22.63 -7.12 3.48
CA LYS A 141 -22.82 -8.38 2.74
C LYS A 141 -21.93 -8.43 1.50
N GLU A 142 -21.89 -7.35 0.73
CA GLU A 142 -21.08 -7.30 -0.48
C GLU A 142 -19.57 -7.31 -0.19
N LEU A 143 -19.13 -6.68 0.90
CA LEU A 143 -17.73 -6.77 1.33
C LEU A 143 -17.31 -8.23 1.54
N GLY A 144 -18.18 -9.04 2.15
CA GLY A 144 -17.93 -10.49 2.30
C GLY A 144 -17.81 -11.21 0.96
N ASN A 145 -18.69 -10.90 -0.01
CA ASN A 145 -18.64 -11.50 -1.35
C ASN A 145 -17.34 -11.12 -2.09
N VAL A 146 -16.99 -9.83 -2.07
CA VAL A 146 -15.78 -9.34 -2.75
C VAL A 146 -14.53 -9.90 -2.07
N TRP A 147 -14.49 -9.93 -0.74
CA TRP A 147 -13.37 -10.49 0.00
C TRP A 147 -13.17 -11.97 -0.30
N GLN A 148 -14.25 -12.76 -0.38
CA GLN A 148 -14.17 -14.16 -0.82
C GLN A 148 -13.67 -14.29 -2.26
N SER A 149 -14.05 -13.38 -3.16
CA SER A 149 -13.57 -13.36 -4.55
C SER A 149 -12.06 -13.08 -4.64
N VAL A 150 -11.56 -12.10 -3.87
CA VAL A 150 -10.12 -11.79 -3.76
C VAL A 150 -9.35 -13.00 -3.25
N GLN A 151 -9.84 -13.64 -2.19
CA GLN A 151 -9.24 -14.87 -1.67
C GLN A 151 -9.21 -15.97 -2.72
N ALA A 152 -10.35 -16.23 -3.37
CA ALA A 152 -10.45 -17.27 -4.38
C ALA A 152 -9.50 -17.00 -5.57
N SER A 153 -9.28 -15.74 -5.93
CA SER A 153 -8.29 -15.38 -6.95
C SER A 153 -6.87 -15.68 -6.48
N ALA A 154 -6.48 -15.25 -5.27
CA ALA A 154 -5.17 -15.55 -4.72
C ALA A 154 -4.92 -17.07 -4.68
N GLU A 155 -5.88 -17.85 -4.17
CA GLU A 155 -5.76 -19.31 -4.08
C GLU A 155 -5.70 -20.02 -5.44
N ARG A 156 -6.38 -19.50 -6.47
CA ARG A 156 -6.29 -20.05 -7.84
C ARG A 156 -4.90 -19.90 -8.44
N TRP A 157 -4.24 -18.78 -8.18
CA TRP A 157 -2.96 -18.43 -8.78
C TRP A 157 -1.76 -18.87 -7.96
N TYR A 158 -1.93 -19.29 -6.71
CA TYR A 158 -0.85 -19.84 -5.92
C TYR A 158 -0.39 -21.20 -6.49
N ASP A 159 0.85 -21.28 -6.99
CA ASP A 159 1.43 -22.54 -7.43
C ASP A 159 1.78 -23.44 -6.24
N ARG A 160 0.89 -24.39 -5.97
CA ARG A 160 1.06 -25.43 -4.93
C ARG A 160 1.79 -26.68 -5.45
N SER A 161 2.26 -26.67 -6.70
CA SER A 161 3.08 -27.76 -7.23
C SER A 161 4.47 -27.77 -6.56
N SER A 162 5.22 -28.85 -6.77
CA SER A 162 6.61 -28.94 -6.31
C SER A 162 7.56 -27.95 -6.98
N ASN A 163 7.12 -27.24 -8.03
CA ASN A 163 7.94 -26.21 -8.68
C ASN A 163 7.90 -24.89 -7.93
N CYS A 164 6.80 -24.61 -7.22
CA CYS A 164 6.61 -23.40 -6.43
C CYS A 164 6.94 -22.13 -7.25
N SER A 165 6.49 -22.04 -8.50
CA SER A 165 6.94 -21.00 -9.44
C SER A 165 6.34 -19.62 -9.18
N PHE A 166 5.22 -19.55 -8.46
CA PHE A 166 4.56 -18.28 -8.14
C PHE A 166 3.76 -18.37 -6.85
N THR A 167 3.96 -17.40 -5.94
CA THR A 167 3.24 -17.30 -4.68
C THR A 167 2.31 -16.09 -4.64
N THR A 168 1.07 -16.29 -4.20
CA THR A 168 0.14 -15.19 -3.90
C THR A 168 -0.12 -15.08 -2.40
N PHE A 169 -0.51 -13.89 -1.96
CA PHE A 169 -0.99 -13.65 -0.60
C PHE A 169 -2.43 -13.16 -0.59
N ASN A 170 -3.20 -13.58 0.41
CA ASN A 170 -4.45 -12.92 0.77
C ASN A 170 -4.10 -11.60 1.47
N ALA A 171 -4.57 -10.47 0.95
CA ALA A 171 -4.14 -9.16 1.42
C ALA A 171 -5.16 -8.06 1.11
N TRP A 172 -5.01 -6.92 1.79
CA TRP A 172 -5.76 -5.68 1.53
C TRP A 172 -4.97 -4.47 2.01
N GLU A 173 -5.34 -3.26 1.55
CA GLU A 173 -4.82 -2.01 2.13
C GLU A 173 -5.79 -1.45 3.19
N TYR A 174 -5.25 -1.14 4.38
CA TYR A 174 -5.89 -0.34 5.41
C TYR A 174 -5.51 1.14 5.20
N SER A 175 -6.47 1.99 4.82
CA SER A 175 -6.18 3.24 4.11
C SER A 175 -6.53 4.48 4.92
N ARG A 176 -5.98 4.56 6.12
CA ARG A 176 -6.23 5.67 7.06
C ARG A 176 -5.64 6.99 6.57
N SER A 177 -6.52 7.97 6.34
CA SER A 177 -6.16 9.28 5.77
C SER A 177 -6.57 10.51 6.61
N PRO A 178 -6.15 10.65 7.88
CA PRO A 178 -6.53 11.79 8.72
C PRO A 178 -6.00 13.09 8.13
N GLN A 179 -6.83 14.13 8.12
CA GLN A 179 -6.43 15.47 7.68
C GLN A 179 -5.71 15.50 6.30
N SER A 180 -6.05 14.57 5.40
CA SER A 180 -5.44 14.43 4.07
C SER A 180 -3.93 14.11 4.11
N THR A 181 -3.53 13.20 5.01
CA THR A 181 -2.19 12.56 5.06
C THR A 181 -2.30 11.06 4.83
N LYS A 182 -1.19 10.36 4.59
CA LYS A 182 -1.16 8.89 4.42
C LYS A 182 -0.61 8.22 5.69
N ILE A 183 -1.47 7.44 6.34
CA ILE A 183 -1.12 6.56 7.47
C ILE A 183 -1.55 5.13 7.09
N HIS A 184 -1.16 4.71 5.89
CA HIS A 184 -1.66 3.49 5.25
C HIS A 184 -0.79 2.27 5.60
N ARG A 185 -1.39 1.08 5.55
CA ARG A 185 -0.69 -0.20 5.71
C ARG A 185 -1.27 -1.26 4.77
N ASN A 186 -0.41 -2.04 4.14
CA ASN A 186 -0.82 -3.28 3.50
C ASN A 186 -0.85 -4.41 4.53
N ILE A 187 -1.98 -5.08 4.66
CA ILE A 187 -2.13 -6.25 5.53
C ILE A 187 -1.89 -7.49 4.70
N ILE A 188 -0.91 -8.30 5.09
CA ILE A 188 -0.52 -9.53 4.40
C ILE A 188 -0.82 -10.72 5.30
N LEU A 189 -1.55 -11.73 4.80
CA LEU A 189 -1.89 -12.93 5.55
C LEU A 189 -1.03 -14.14 5.14
N ARG A 190 -0.60 -14.93 6.13
CA ARG A 190 0.27 -16.09 5.94
C ARG A 190 -0.38 -17.21 5.14
N ASN A 191 -1.70 -17.38 5.21
CA ASN A 191 -2.39 -18.53 4.64
C ASN A 191 -3.84 -18.20 4.22
N GLU A 192 -4.59 -19.22 3.83
CA GLU A 192 -6.01 -19.14 3.45
C GLU A 192 -6.97 -18.99 4.64
N ILE A 193 -6.47 -19.06 5.88
CA ILE A 193 -7.26 -18.82 7.08
C ILE A 193 -7.21 -17.32 7.35
N VAL A 194 -8.35 -16.66 7.14
CA VAL A 194 -8.44 -15.20 7.12
C VAL A 194 -9.59 -14.69 8.01
N PRO A 195 -9.59 -13.41 8.43
CA PRO A 195 -10.74 -12.79 9.08
C PRO A 195 -11.99 -12.81 8.18
N GLU A 196 -13.18 -12.81 8.79
CA GLU A 196 -14.48 -12.78 8.07
C GLU A 196 -14.55 -11.62 7.07
N LEU A 197 -14.04 -10.45 7.46
CA LEU A 197 -13.98 -9.23 6.66
C LEU A 197 -12.62 -8.55 6.86
N PRO A 198 -12.11 -7.83 5.84
CA PRO A 198 -10.90 -7.02 6.00
C PRO A 198 -11.15 -5.88 6.99
N ILE A 199 -10.17 -5.61 7.86
CA ILE A 199 -10.22 -4.49 8.81
C ILE A 199 -10.01 -3.18 8.04
N SER A 200 -11.00 -2.29 8.07
CA SER A 200 -10.98 -1.00 7.37
C SER A 200 -10.85 0.18 8.34
N ALA A 201 -10.22 1.26 7.86
CA ALA A 201 -10.06 2.52 8.56
C ALA A 201 -11.36 3.32 8.70
N LEU A 202 -12.42 2.98 7.97
CA LEU A 202 -13.75 3.58 8.14
C LEU A 202 -14.40 3.11 9.45
N GLU A 203 -14.28 1.81 9.78
CA GLU A 203 -14.76 1.22 11.02
C GLU A 203 -13.76 1.38 12.17
N THR A 204 -12.46 1.33 11.87
CA THR A 204 -11.38 1.29 12.85
C THR A 204 -10.39 2.42 12.60
N PRO A 205 -10.73 3.70 12.84
CA PRO A 205 -9.91 4.84 12.45
C PRO A 205 -8.69 5.11 13.36
N VAL A 206 -8.52 4.32 14.42
CA VAL A 206 -7.41 4.43 15.39
C VAL A 206 -6.39 3.33 15.08
N GLU A 207 -5.15 3.72 14.77
CA GLU A 207 -4.07 2.78 14.39
C GLU A 207 -3.86 1.65 15.40
N MET A 208 -3.90 1.97 16.70
CA MET A 208 -3.75 0.98 17.75
C MET A 208 -4.89 -0.04 17.80
N ASP A 209 -6.12 0.37 17.50
CA ASP A 209 -7.27 -0.55 17.50
C ASP A 209 -7.24 -1.47 16.29
N MET A 210 -6.73 -1.00 15.13
CA MET A 210 -6.47 -1.86 13.98
C MET A 210 -5.47 -2.97 14.34
N ARG A 211 -4.38 -2.62 15.04
CA ARG A 211 -3.39 -3.62 15.51
C ARG A 211 -4.00 -4.62 16.50
N ARG A 212 -4.84 -4.16 17.43
CA ARG A 212 -5.56 -5.05 18.36
C ARG A 212 -6.51 -5.99 17.64
N GLN A 213 -7.30 -5.48 16.68
CA GLN A 213 -8.20 -6.30 15.90
C GLN A 213 -7.47 -7.34 15.06
N LEU A 214 -6.28 -7.03 14.50
CA LEU A 214 -5.45 -8.04 13.83
C LEU A 214 -5.00 -9.15 14.77
N LEU A 215 -4.71 -8.86 16.05
CA LEU A 215 -4.46 -9.93 17.01
C LEU A 215 -5.72 -10.74 17.28
N GLU A 216 -6.79 -10.07 17.70
CA GLU A 216 -8.02 -10.71 18.17
C GLU A 216 -8.71 -11.56 17.08
N GLN A 217 -8.77 -11.04 15.86
CA GLN A 217 -9.48 -11.67 14.74
C GLN A 217 -8.58 -12.60 13.91
N CYS A 218 -7.26 -12.53 14.08
CA CYS A 218 -6.31 -13.34 13.32
C CYS A 218 -5.26 -13.99 14.22
N ASN A 219 -4.17 -13.29 14.57
CA ASN A 219 -2.95 -13.90 15.13
C ASN A 219 -3.14 -14.62 16.48
N GLU A 220 -4.15 -14.24 17.25
CA GLU A 220 -4.45 -14.80 18.58
C GLU A 220 -5.86 -15.42 18.65
N SER A 221 -6.55 -15.51 17.52
CA SER A 221 -7.89 -16.12 17.42
C SER A 221 -7.91 -17.64 17.70
N GLY A 222 -6.74 -18.29 17.68
CA GLY A 222 -6.62 -19.76 17.75
C GLY A 222 -7.01 -20.49 16.45
N SER A 223 -7.36 -19.76 15.39
CA SER A 223 -7.74 -20.33 14.09
C SER A 223 -6.57 -20.84 13.24
N GLY A 224 -5.35 -20.36 13.51
CA GLY A 224 -4.18 -20.54 12.63
C GLY A 224 -3.99 -19.40 11.62
N CYS A 225 -4.84 -18.38 11.63
CA CYS A 225 -4.63 -17.13 10.90
C CYS A 225 -3.39 -16.39 11.43
N GLU A 226 -2.58 -15.86 10.53
CA GLU A 226 -1.46 -15.00 10.89
C GLU A 226 -1.30 -13.84 9.89
N ALA A 227 -1.11 -12.63 10.40
CA ALA A 227 -1.07 -11.38 9.66
C ALA A 227 0.10 -10.49 10.09
N ILE A 228 0.64 -9.75 9.12
CA ILE A 228 1.52 -8.59 9.34
C ILE A 228 0.93 -7.35 8.66
N ALA A 229 1.32 -6.18 9.13
CA ALA A 229 0.97 -4.89 8.56
C ALA A 229 2.24 -4.19 8.06
N ILE A 230 2.25 -3.78 6.79
CA ILE A 230 3.39 -3.11 6.17
C ILE A 230 3.03 -1.62 6.03
N PRO A 231 3.47 -0.73 6.95
CA PRO A 231 3.32 0.71 6.75
C PRO A 231 4.01 1.13 5.45
N HIS A 232 3.36 2.04 4.73
CA HIS A 232 3.88 2.54 3.47
C HIS A 232 3.65 4.03 3.29
N ASN A 233 4.41 4.60 2.36
CA ASN A 233 4.29 5.99 1.95
C ASN A 233 4.40 7.03 3.09
N PRO A 234 5.31 6.85 4.08
CA PRO A 234 5.44 7.79 5.19
C PRO A 234 5.83 9.20 4.74
N ASN A 235 6.49 9.34 3.59
CA ASN A 235 6.82 10.65 3.03
C ASN A 235 5.58 11.55 2.84
N LEU A 236 4.39 10.99 2.65
CA LEU A 236 3.12 11.73 2.57
C LEU A 236 2.32 11.72 3.90
N SER A 237 2.97 11.59 5.06
CA SER A 237 2.27 11.51 6.36
C SER A 237 2.19 12.84 7.12
N ASN A 238 3.04 13.83 6.81
CA ASN A 238 3.24 15.06 7.61
C ASN A 238 3.55 14.76 9.08
N GLY A 239 4.55 13.92 9.31
CA GLY A 239 5.05 13.52 10.63
C GLY A 239 4.15 12.57 11.40
N GLN A 240 3.12 12.00 10.78
CA GLN A 240 2.11 11.22 11.48
C GLN A 240 2.41 9.71 11.52
N LEU A 241 3.10 9.12 10.54
CA LEU A 241 3.22 7.65 10.46
C LEU A 241 4.20 7.05 11.48
N PHE A 242 5.37 7.66 11.69
CA PHE A 242 6.40 7.17 12.62
C PHE A 242 6.47 7.91 13.96
N ARG A 243 5.43 8.65 14.33
CA ARG A 243 5.34 9.21 15.68
C ARG A 243 5.13 8.10 16.72
N ALA A 244 5.66 8.29 17.92
CA ALA A 244 5.30 7.48 19.09
C ALA A 244 3.90 7.88 19.59
N GLU A 245 2.85 7.31 18.98
CA GLU A 245 1.45 7.61 19.30
C GLU A 245 1.05 7.37 20.76
N TYR A 246 1.84 6.56 21.48
CA TYR A 246 1.67 6.21 22.88
C TYR A 246 2.47 7.09 23.86
N ALA A 247 3.19 8.12 23.40
CA ALA A 247 4.14 8.89 24.21
C ALA A 247 3.53 9.47 25.52
N GLU A 248 2.24 9.80 25.50
CA GLU A 248 1.50 10.38 26.62
C GLU A 248 0.84 9.33 27.55
N LEU A 249 0.97 8.04 27.25
CA LEU A 249 0.37 6.96 28.05
C LEU A 249 1.25 6.61 29.26
N PRO A 250 0.72 5.93 30.30
CA PRO A 250 1.54 5.37 31.37
C PRO A 250 2.61 4.41 30.81
N LEU A 251 3.81 4.38 31.41
CA LEU A 251 4.97 3.62 30.91
C LEU A 251 4.67 2.16 30.57
N ALA A 252 3.83 1.49 31.36
CA ALA A 252 3.43 0.10 31.09
C ALA A 252 2.66 -0.04 29.76
N ARG A 253 1.75 0.90 29.47
CA ARG A 253 0.99 0.93 28.21
C ARG A 253 1.88 1.33 27.03
N GLN A 254 2.84 2.23 27.24
CA GLN A 254 3.83 2.54 26.20
C GLN A 254 4.61 1.28 25.77
N ARG A 255 5.06 0.47 26.74
CA ARG A 255 5.75 -0.80 26.45
C ARG A 255 4.87 -1.77 25.68
N GLU A 256 3.62 -1.90 26.08
CA GLU A 256 2.64 -2.78 25.41
C GLU A 256 2.40 -2.35 23.96
N GLU A 257 2.14 -1.07 23.73
CA GLU A 257 1.85 -0.52 22.41
C GLU A 257 3.09 -0.53 21.49
N ALA A 258 4.28 -0.26 22.04
CA ALA A 258 5.54 -0.41 21.33
C ALA A 258 5.83 -1.88 20.95
N ALA A 259 5.57 -2.83 21.87
CA ALA A 259 5.73 -4.26 21.60
C ALA A 259 4.78 -4.73 20.49
N LEU A 260 3.54 -4.25 20.53
CA LEU A 260 2.52 -4.61 19.55
C LEU A 260 2.91 -4.12 18.15
N ARG A 261 3.38 -2.88 18.04
CA ARG A 261 3.91 -2.36 16.78
C ARG A 261 5.09 -3.19 16.27
N ALA A 262 6.08 -3.46 17.12
CA ALA A 262 7.25 -4.27 16.76
C ALA A 262 6.88 -5.68 16.26
N ARG A 263 5.82 -6.27 16.81
CA ARG A 263 5.34 -7.61 16.46
C ARG A 263 4.59 -7.63 15.12
N LEU A 264 3.77 -6.62 14.85
CA LEU A 264 2.86 -6.60 13.70
C LEU A 264 3.41 -5.84 12.49
N GLU A 265 4.35 -4.91 12.67
CA GLU A 265 4.95 -4.11 11.60
C GLU A 265 6.44 -4.46 11.41
N PRO A 266 6.79 -5.71 11.02
CA PRO A 266 8.19 -6.12 10.88
C PRO A 266 8.85 -5.55 9.62
N VAL A 267 8.09 -5.02 8.65
CA VAL A 267 8.60 -4.54 7.36
C VAL A 267 7.93 -3.22 7.03
N VAL A 268 8.66 -2.31 6.38
CA VAL A 268 8.15 -1.05 5.84
C VAL A 268 8.36 -0.98 4.34
N GLU A 269 7.36 -0.47 3.61
CA GLU A 269 7.55 -0.06 2.22
C GLU A 269 8.23 1.31 2.18
N MET A 270 9.49 1.29 1.78
CA MET A 270 10.35 2.46 1.74
C MET A 270 10.35 3.13 0.36
N MET A 271 9.95 2.41 -0.69
CA MET A 271 9.94 2.89 -2.07
C MET A 271 8.67 2.50 -2.81
N GLN A 272 8.05 3.45 -3.49
CA GLN A 272 6.90 3.24 -4.38
C GLN A 272 6.70 4.41 -5.36
N ILE A 273 5.64 4.37 -6.18
CA ILE A 273 5.33 5.41 -7.18
C ILE A 273 5.24 6.85 -6.64
N LYS A 274 4.90 7.03 -5.36
CA LYS A 274 4.88 8.35 -4.71
C LYS A 274 6.22 8.67 -4.04
N GLY A 275 7.30 8.09 -4.55
CA GLY A 275 8.68 8.44 -4.23
C GLY A 275 9.28 7.66 -3.07
N GLU A 276 10.56 7.88 -2.87
CA GLU A 276 11.34 7.20 -1.84
C GLU A 276 11.20 7.89 -0.47
N SER A 277 11.11 7.06 0.54
CA SER A 277 10.84 7.41 1.94
C SER A 277 12.00 7.08 2.89
N GLU A 278 13.19 6.80 2.37
CA GLU A 278 14.35 6.39 3.16
C GLU A 278 14.87 7.55 4.04
N CYS A 279 15.26 8.68 3.45
CA CYS A 279 15.89 9.79 4.17
C CYS A 279 15.60 11.16 3.56
N ARG A 280 16.06 12.27 4.13
CA ARG A 280 16.09 13.58 3.47
C ARG A 280 17.08 14.48 4.18
N ASN A 281 17.90 15.21 3.42
CA ASN A 281 18.95 16.06 3.98
C ASN A 281 18.39 17.31 4.67
N GLY A 282 19.22 17.93 5.52
CA GLY A 282 18.94 19.24 6.09
C GLY A 282 17.78 19.28 7.09
N MET A 283 17.41 18.14 7.65
CA MET A 283 16.28 18.01 8.57
C MET A 283 16.68 18.06 10.04
N TYR A 284 15.71 18.38 10.90
CA TYR A 284 15.89 18.54 12.34
C TYR A 284 16.51 17.31 13.01
N GLN A 285 17.64 17.55 13.70
CA GLN A 285 18.43 16.53 14.40
C GLN A 285 18.85 15.34 13.52
N VAL A 286 18.96 15.55 12.21
CA VAL A 286 19.57 14.60 11.28
C VAL A 286 21.07 14.78 11.33
N LEU A 287 21.74 13.80 11.93
CA LEU A 287 23.20 13.80 12.07
C LEU A 287 23.83 13.27 10.78
N GLY A 288 24.75 14.03 10.20
CA GLY A 288 25.47 13.65 8.98
C GLY A 288 25.78 14.85 8.08
N GLY A 289 26.70 14.67 7.13
CA GLY A 289 26.81 15.57 5.99
C GLY A 289 25.67 15.32 4.99
N ASN A 290 25.60 16.13 3.94
CA ASN A 290 24.65 15.88 2.85
C ASN A 290 24.96 14.52 2.20
N ASP A 291 23.94 13.68 2.12
CA ASP A 291 23.95 12.41 1.43
C ASP A 291 23.28 12.61 0.06
N GLU A 292 24.05 12.56 -1.03
CA GLU A 292 23.54 12.81 -2.39
C GLU A 292 22.45 11.80 -2.79
N LEU A 293 22.43 10.62 -2.17
CA LEU A 293 21.41 9.60 -2.44
C LEU A 293 20.07 9.91 -1.75
N CYS A 294 20.04 10.83 -0.78
CA CYS A 294 18.81 11.29 -0.12
C CYS A 294 17.99 12.31 -0.92
N GLU A 295 18.48 12.73 -2.08
CA GLU A 295 17.74 13.61 -3.01
C GLU A 295 17.07 12.83 -4.16
N PHE A 296 17.22 11.50 -4.16
CA PHE A 296 16.59 10.61 -5.13
C PHE A 296 15.05 10.63 -4.97
N GLU A 297 14.33 10.80 -6.08
CA GLU A 297 12.86 10.63 -6.21
C GLU A 297 12.00 11.10 -5.03
N LYS A 298 12.27 12.32 -4.53
CA LYS A 298 11.51 12.97 -3.46
C LYS A 298 10.18 13.55 -3.91
N ILE A 299 9.22 12.65 -4.08
CA ILE A 299 7.88 13.01 -4.53
C ILE A 299 7.00 13.38 -3.32
N ARG A 300 7.09 14.65 -2.90
CA ARG A 300 6.26 15.21 -1.82
C ARG A 300 5.68 16.57 -2.15
N ASP A 301 6.34 17.32 -3.01
CA ASP A 301 5.99 18.70 -3.30
C ASP A 301 4.82 18.85 -4.29
N PHE A 302 4.56 17.87 -5.16
CA PHE A 302 3.60 17.97 -6.26
C PHE A 302 3.75 19.30 -7.04
N GLY A 303 4.98 19.83 -7.17
CA GLY A 303 5.27 21.13 -7.77
C GLY A 303 5.22 22.35 -6.84
N GLN A 304 5.31 22.16 -5.51
CA GLN A 304 5.47 23.24 -4.51
C GLN A 304 6.97 23.49 -4.21
N PRO A 305 7.46 24.73 -4.26
CA PRO A 305 8.90 24.98 -4.33
C PRO A 305 9.70 24.53 -3.11
N GLU A 306 9.19 24.73 -1.89
CA GLU A 306 9.86 24.25 -0.66
C GLU A 306 8.82 23.98 0.45
N LEU A 307 8.95 22.85 1.15
CA LEU A 307 8.17 22.55 2.34
C LEU A 307 9.04 22.82 3.56
N SER A 308 8.52 23.58 4.52
CA SER A 308 9.24 23.85 5.76
C SER A 308 9.47 22.57 6.56
N ASP A 309 10.61 22.48 7.22
CA ASP A 309 10.84 21.48 8.27
C ASP A 309 10.04 21.85 9.52
N CYS A 310 9.22 20.92 10.02
CA CYS A 310 8.49 21.06 11.27
C CYS A 310 9.01 20.14 12.37
N ALA A 311 10.25 19.66 12.24
CA ALA A 311 10.92 18.80 13.21
C ALA A 311 10.12 17.51 13.48
N GLU A 312 9.59 17.37 14.69
CA GLU A 312 8.80 16.21 15.14
C GLU A 312 7.29 16.49 15.12
N GLU A 313 6.89 17.71 14.74
CA GLU A 313 5.49 18.14 14.73
C GLU A 313 4.70 17.56 13.55
N GLN A 314 3.37 17.58 13.69
CA GLN A 314 2.44 17.09 12.68
C GLN A 314 1.85 18.24 11.86
N SER A 315 1.46 17.92 10.62
CA SER A 315 0.71 18.85 9.77
C SER A 315 -0.35 18.13 8.92
N LYS A 316 -1.00 18.86 8.01
CA LYS A 316 -2.14 18.39 7.20
C LYS A 316 -1.97 18.66 5.71
N GLY A 317 -2.62 17.84 4.89
CA GLY A 317 -2.68 18.04 3.44
C GLY A 317 -1.49 17.51 2.64
N ALA A 318 -0.70 16.58 3.17
CA ALA A 318 0.42 15.97 2.48
C ALA A 318 0.03 15.37 1.11
N GLN A 319 -1.16 14.75 1.02
CA GLN A 319 -1.68 14.19 -0.23
C GLN A 319 -1.98 15.23 -1.32
N ALA A 320 -1.90 16.52 -1.00
CA ALA A 320 -2.04 17.63 -1.93
C ALA A 320 -0.77 18.49 -2.01
N GLY A 321 0.37 17.98 -1.53
CA GLY A 321 1.62 18.75 -1.51
C GLY A 321 1.66 19.86 -0.45
N LYS A 322 0.79 19.83 0.56
CA LYS A 322 0.66 20.91 1.57
C LYS A 322 1.15 20.48 2.95
N GLY A 323 1.39 21.45 3.82
CA GLY A 323 1.87 21.23 5.18
C GLY A 323 3.38 21.36 5.27
N CYS A 324 3.98 20.67 6.24
CA CYS A 324 5.42 20.62 6.45
C CYS A 324 5.97 19.22 6.18
N THR A 325 7.28 19.09 6.16
CA THR A 325 7.97 17.79 6.20
C THR A 325 8.53 17.59 7.61
N SER A 326 8.39 16.40 8.17
CA SER A 326 8.91 16.02 9.49
C SER A 326 9.88 14.87 9.35
N ARG A 327 10.81 14.72 10.29
CA ARG A 327 11.66 13.50 10.33
C ARG A 327 10.87 12.22 10.52
N ASN A 328 9.68 12.31 11.10
CA ASN A 328 8.77 11.16 11.26
C ASN A 328 8.13 10.73 9.91
N ASP A 329 8.44 11.42 8.80
CA ASP A 329 8.06 11.02 7.44
C ASP A 329 9.08 10.07 6.78
N TYR A 330 10.26 9.83 7.38
CA TYR A 330 11.33 9.03 6.76
C TYR A 330 11.81 7.87 7.61
N VAL A 331 12.08 6.76 6.92
CA VAL A 331 12.41 5.45 7.49
C VAL A 331 13.73 5.50 8.27
N ARG A 332 14.76 6.17 7.76
CA ARG A 332 16.07 6.33 8.43
C ARG A 332 15.92 6.92 9.83
N TYR A 333 15.01 7.87 10.00
CA TYR A 333 14.79 8.53 11.29
C TYR A 333 13.92 7.69 12.22
N ALA A 334 12.94 6.96 11.69
CA ALA A 334 12.21 5.97 12.45
C ALA A 334 13.15 4.90 13.05
N LEU A 335 14.19 4.47 12.31
CA LEU A 335 15.22 3.56 12.86
C LEU A 335 15.98 4.18 14.04
N ILE A 336 16.36 5.46 13.94
CA ILE A 336 17.03 6.20 15.02
C ILE A 336 16.11 6.33 16.23
N ASP A 337 14.85 6.71 16.04
CA ASP A 337 13.85 6.78 17.11
C ASP A 337 13.58 5.40 17.70
N GLY A 338 13.70 4.33 16.90
CA GLY A 338 13.65 2.95 17.37
C GLY A 338 14.75 2.61 18.36
N LEU A 339 15.98 3.10 18.13
CA LEU A 339 17.10 2.95 19.08
C LEU A 339 16.85 3.74 20.38
N ARG A 340 16.30 4.95 20.27
CA ARG A 340 15.91 5.77 21.43
C ARG A 340 14.82 5.09 22.27
N GLU A 341 13.81 4.54 21.61
CA GLU A 341 12.76 3.77 22.28
C GLU A 341 13.30 2.47 22.89
N LYS A 342 14.29 1.83 22.28
CA LYS A 342 14.95 0.66 22.87
C LYS A 342 15.62 1.00 24.19
N GLU A 343 16.30 2.14 24.27
CA GLU A 343 16.94 2.62 25.50
C GLU A 343 15.90 3.01 26.56
N ARG A 344 14.84 3.71 26.15
CA ARG A 344 13.80 4.23 27.06
C ARG A 344 12.83 3.17 27.58
N LEU A 345 12.32 2.32 26.69
CA LEU A 345 11.26 1.34 26.97
C LEU A 345 11.79 -0.08 27.13
N GLY A 346 12.98 -0.38 26.61
CA GLY A 346 13.48 -1.75 26.43
C GLY A 346 12.99 -2.40 25.14
N ILE A 347 12.26 -1.68 24.28
CA ILE A 347 11.59 -2.21 23.08
C ILE A 347 11.86 -1.27 21.91
N ASN A 348 12.25 -1.82 20.75
CA ASN A 348 12.39 -1.06 19.50
C ASN A 348 11.14 -1.30 18.62
N PRO A 349 10.20 -0.34 18.51
CA PRO A 349 9.00 -0.47 17.70
C PRO A 349 9.25 -0.30 16.18
N TYR A 350 10.41 0.20 15.80
CA TYR A 350 10.78 0.53 14.41
C TYR A 350 11.91 -0.37 13.89
N GLN A 351 12.09 -1.54 14.49
CA GLN A 351 13.07 -2.51 14.02
C GLN A 351 12.49 -3.31 12.85
N PHE A 352 12.35 -2.67 11.69
CA PHE A 352 11.77 -3.28 10.49
C PHE A 352 12.82 -3.60 9.41
N GLY A 353 12.47 -4.53 8.50
CA GLY A 353 13.11 -4.70 7.20
C GLY A 353 12.50 -3.76 6.16
N PHE A 354 13.10 -3.69 4.97
CA PHE A 354 12.66 -2.78 3.90
C PHE A 354 12.14 -3.56 2.71
N ILE A 355 11.09 -3.05 2.08
CA ILE A 355 10.65 -3.45 0.73
C ILE A 355 10.38 -2.22 -0.12
N GLY A 356 10.33 -2.40 -1.44
CA GLY A 356 9.65 -1.50 -2.35
C GLY A 356 8.43 -2.21 -2.93
N SER A 357 7.53 -1.46 -3.52
CA SER A 357 6.38 -2.00 -4.27
C SER A 357 5.92 -0.99 -5.31
N THR A 358 4.96 -1.33 -6.17
CA THR A 358 4.51 -0.38 -7.18
C THR A 358 3.54 0.67 -6.62
N ASP A 359 2.54 0.25 -5.82
CA ASP A 359 1.30 1.01 -5.58
C ASP A 359 0.70 1.45 -6.93
N SER A 360 0.76 0.53 -7.91
CA SER A 360 0.21 0.74 -9.23
C SER A 360 -1.31 0.66 -9.19
N HIS A 361 -1.97 1.55 -9.94
CA HIS A 361 -3.43 1.57 -10.07
C HIS A 361 -3.89 0.89 -11.34
N THR A 362 -3.06 0.07 -11.99
CA THR A 362 -3.32 -0.51 -13.31
C THR A 362 -3.59 -2.02 -13.27
N ALA A 363 -3.61 -2.62 -12.08
CA ALA A 363 -3.56 -4.07 -11.88
C ALA A 363 -2.33 -4.75 -12.54
N ALA A 364 -1.20 -4.04 -12.62
CA ALA A 364 0.01 -4.52 -13.28
C ALA A 364 1.18 -4.62 -12.28
N PRO A 365 1.18 -5.64 -11.39
CA PRO A 365 2.25 -5.81 -10.41
C PRO A 365 3.62 -5.88 -11.06
N GLY A 366 4.59 -5.16 -10.49
CA GLY A 366 5.95 -5.15 -10.99
C GLY A 366 6.13 -4.56 -12.39
N ALA A 367 5.17 -3.76 -12.89
CA ALA A 367 5.32 -2.95 -14.09
C ALA A 367 6.27 -1.76 -13.87
N VAL A 368 7.51 -2.06 -13.50
CA VAL A 368 8.54 -1.10 -13.07
C VAL A 368 9.49 -0.68 -14.18
N SER A 369 9.21 -1.07 -15.43
CA SER A 369 10.04 -0.75 -16.60
C SER A 369 10.04 0.75 -16.90
N GLU A 370 11.22 1.37 -16.96
CA GLU A 370 11.37 2.77 -17.37
C GLU A 370 11.23 2.98 -18.89
N TYR A 371 11.27 1.89 -19.67
CA TYR A 371 11.11 1.91 -21.12
C TYR A 371 9.64 1.90 -21.53
N GLU A 372 8.82 1.14 -20.81
CA GLU A 372 7.38 1.01 -21.10
C GLU A 372 6.56 1.84 -20.11
N GLN A 373 6.03 2.98 -20.55
CA GLN A 373 5.26 3.88 -19.67
C GLN A 373 3.78 3.49 -19.58
N PRO A 374 3.37 2.87 -18.47
CA PRO A 374 2.13 3.31 -17.82
C PRO A 374 2.26 3.29 -16.29
N TYR A 375 2.88 4.31 -15.71
CA TYR A 375 3.29 4.23 -14.31
C TYR A 375 2.14 4.24 -13.32
N LYS A 376 0.97 4.84 -13.64
CA LYS A 376 -0.20 4.78 -12.73
C LYS A 376 -1.55 4.61 -13.40
N TYR A 377 -1.79 5.24 -14.56
CA TYR A 377 -3.01 5.11 -15.38
C TYR A 377 -2.84 5.82 -16.72
N GLY A 378 -3.67 5.48 -17.72
CA GLY A 378 -3.67 6.08 -19.05
C GLY A 378 -3.07 5.16 -20.11
N THR A 379 -3.58 5.24 -21.34
CA THR A 379 -3.19 4.35 -22.45
C THR A 379 -2.52 5.08 -23.61
N THR A 380 -2.61 6.42 -23.65
CA THR A 380 -1.98 7.26 -24.68
C THR A 380 -0.91 8.18 -24.08
N PRO A 381 0.03 8.71 -24.89
CA PRO A 381 1.00 9.70 -24.43
C PRO A 381 0.35 10.94 -23.81
N GLU A 382 -0.69 11.49 -24.45
CA GLU A 382 -1.47 12.63 -23.95
C GLU A 382 -2.02 12.35 -22.54
N GLN A 383 -2.63 11.17 -22.37
CA GLN A 383 -3.18 10.76 -21.08
C GLN A 383 -2.06 10.59 -20.07
N THR A 384 -0.97 9.91 -20.42
CA THR A 384 0.16 9.62 -19.50
C THR A 384 0.87 10.88 -19.04
N LEU A 385 0.95 11.91 -19.88
CA LEU A 385 1.68 13.15 -19.60
C LEU A 385 0.80 14.26 -19.01
N THR A 386 -0.53 14.22 -19.20
CA THR A 386 -1.42 15.30 -18.78
C THR A 386 -2.68 14.86 -18.04
N VAL A 387 -3.26 15.77 -17.24
CA VAL A 387 -4.62 15.67 -16.70
C VAL A 387 -5.30 17.01 -16.90
N GLY A 388 -6.40 17.04 -17.66
CA GLY A 388 -7.14 18.27 -17.94
C GLY A 388 -6.30 19.35 -18.62
N GLY A 389 -5.39 18.96 -19.53
CA GLY A 389 -4.50 19.86 -20.27
C GLY A 389 -3.33 20.43 -19.46
N ARG A 390 -3.05 19.92 -18.26
CA ARG A 390 -1.88 20.28 -17.44
C ARG A 390 -0.94 19.10 -17.28
N PRO A 391 0.39 19.31 -17.21
CA PRO A 391 1.34 18.25 -16.91
C PRO A 391 0.96 17.49 -15.64
N ARG A 392 1.11 16.15 -15.66
CA ARG A 392 0.93 15.33 -14.47
C ARG A 392 1.97 15.67 -13.41
N ALA A 393 1.60 15.48 -12.15
CA ALA A 393 2.56 15.50 -11.07
C ALA A 393 3.60 14.38 -11.23
N VAL A 394 4.81 14.63 -10.73
CA VAL A 394 5.94 13.69 -10.77
C VAL A 394 5.58 12.32 -10.17
N ALA A 395 4.68 12.30 -9.17
CA ALA A 395 4.09 11.10 -8.58
C ALA A 395 3.34 10.16 -9.53
N PHE A 396 3.16 10.54 -10.80
CA PHE A 396 2.53 9.70 -11.83
C PHE A 396 3.53 9.24 -12.89
N GLN A 397 4.82 9.55 -12.74
CA GLN A 397 5.90 9.25 -13.68
C GLN A 397 6.92 8.24 -13.11
N ASN A 398 6.85 7.97 -11.81
CA ASN A 398 7.74 7.06 -11.12
C ASN A 398 7.19 5.62 -11.21
N PRO A 399 7.96 4.62 -11.64
CA PRO A 399 7.49 3.23 -11.74
C PRO A 399 7.24 2.51 -10.41
N GLY A 400 7.76 3.06 -9.32
CA GLY A 400 7.79 2.43 -8.01
C GLY A 400 8.94 1.45 -7.84
N GLY A 401 8.71 0.41 -7.05
CA GLY A 401 9.73 -0.55 -6.66
C GLY A 401 9.27 -2.00 -6.61
N LEU A 402 10.17 -2.88 -6.18
CA LEU A 402 9.87 -4.28 -5.93
C LEU A 402 10.32 -4.71 -4.54
N ALA A 403 9.63 -5.71 -4.00
CA ALA A 403 9.96 -6.35 -2.75
C ALA A 403 10.96 -7.47 -3.04
N GLY A 404 12.14 -7.37 -2.44
CA GLY A 404 13.11 -8.46 -2.40
C GLY A 404 12.99 -9.21 -1.07
N VAL A 405 12.89 -10.54 -1.12
CA VAL A 405 12.77 -11.40 0.07
C VAL A 405 13.76 -12.56 -0.05
N TRP A 406 14.64 -12.71 0.94
CA TRP A 406 15.53 -13.87 1.05
C TRP A 406 14.82 -14.99 1.78
N ALA A 407 14.29 -15.95 1.02
CA ALA A 407 13.53 -17.08 1.56
C ALA A 407 14.13 -18.42 1.14
N GLU A 408 13.86 -19.45 1.94
CA GLU A 408 14.29 -20.83 1.68
C GLU A 408 13.58 -21.41 0.43
N GLN A 409 12.32 -21.04 0.20
CA GLN A 409 11.49 -21.53 -0.89
C GLN A 409 10.54 -20.42 -1.38
N ASN A 410 10.08 -20.51 -2.64
CA ASN A 410 9.00 -19.67 -3.14
C ASN A 410 7.63 -20.25 -2.73
N THR A 411 7.41 -20.33 -1.41
CA THR A 411 6.13 -20.71 -0.82
C THR A 411 5.63 -19.58 0.08
N ARG A 412 4.31 -19.53 0.27
CA ARG A 412 3.68 -18.52 1.13
C ARG A 412 4.28 -18.50 2.53
N ASP A 413 4.49 -19.68 3.12
CA ASP A 413 5.07 -19.84 4.45
C ASP A 413 6.52 -19.34 4.52
N ALA A 414 7.39 -19.75 3.58
CA ALA A 414 8.80 -19.36 3.61
C ALA A 414 8.99 -17.86 3.37
N ILE A 415 8.24 -17.27 2.44
CA ILE A 415 8.26 -15.83 2.18
C ILE A 415 7.72 -15.05 3.38
N PHE A 416 6.60 -15.48 3.97
CA PHE A 416 6.01 -14.83 5.13
C PHE A 416 6.95 -14.87 6.34
N ASP A 417 7.57 -16.02 6.59
CA ASP A 417 8.54 -16.17 7.68
C ASP A 417 9.79 -15.30 7.44
N ALA A 418 10.25 -15.16 6.18
CA ALA A 418 11.34 -14.25 5.81
C ALA A 418 10.97 -12.77 6.00
N LEU A 419 9.74 -12.36 5.65
CA LEU A 419 9.21 -11.01 5.94
C LEU A 419 9.26 -10.73 7.45
N LYS A 420 8.80 -11.68 8.28
CA LYS A 420 8.86 -11.55 9.75
C LYS A 420 10.28 -11.52 10.30
N ARG A 421 11.21 -12.27 9.71
CA ARG A 421 12.64 -12.23 10.06
C ARG A 421 13.35 -10.96 9.56
N ARG A 422 12.70 -10.19 8.69
CA ARG A 422 13.21 -8.96 8.07
C ARG A 422 14.36 -9.22 7.10
N GLU A 423 14.35 -10.39 6.48
CA GLU A 423 15.33 -10.80 5.47
C GLU A 423 14.90 -10.25 4.11
N THR A 424 14.75 -8.92 4.03
CA THR A 424 14.10 -8.22 2.93
C THR A 424 14.96 -7.05 2.44
N PHE A 425 14.73 -6.61 1.22
CA PHE A 425 15.32 -5.40 0.66
C PHE A 425 14.36 -4.72 -0.32
N ALA A 426 14.52 -3.39 -0.47
CA ALA A 426 13.77 -2.58 -1.42
C ALA A 426 14.58 -2.35 -2.69
N THR A 427 13.93 -2.32 -3.85
CA THR A 427 14.55 -1.86 -5.10
C THR A 427 13.64 -0.87 -5.83
N SER A 428 14.23 0.09 -6.56
CA SER A 428 13.53 1.11 -7.36
C SER A 428 13.37 0.69 -8.83
N GLY A 429 12.81 -0.50 -9.06
CA GLY A 429 12.59 -1.07 -10.41
C GLY A 429 13.58 -2.14 -10.90
N PRO A 430 14.88 -2.17 -10.53
CA PRO A 430 15.76 -3.24 -10.95
C PRO A 430 15.67 -4.44 -9.98
N ARG A 431 15.73 -5.68 -10.51
CA ARG A 431 15.80 -6.91 -9.70
C ARG A 431 17.24 -7.27 -9.31
N ILE A 432 17.92 -6.31 -8.70
CA ILE A 432 19.26 -6.52 -8.15
C ILE A 432 19.12 -7.43 -6.94
N ALA A 433 19.97 -8.44 -6.83
CA ALA A 433 20.02 -9.36 -5.69
C ALA A 433 21.17 -8.96 -4.73
N PRO A 434 20.96 -7.98 -3.82
CA PRO A 434 21.96 -7.63 -2.84
C PRO A 434 22.01 -8.67 -1.71
N ARG A 435 23.22 -9.02 -1.28
CA ARG A 435 23.45 -9.78 -0.05
C ARG A 435 24.31 -8.96 0.88
N PHE A 436 23.78 -8.62 2.04
CA PHE A 436 24.48 -7.82 3.06
C PHE A 436 24.76 -8.66 4.30
N PHE A 437 25.97 -8.54 4.83
CA PHE A 437 26.38 -9.19 6.07
C PHE A 437 26.88 -8.13 7.05
N GLY A 438 26.35 -8.14 8.28
CA GLY A 438 26.70 -7.20 9.33
C GLY A 438 26.78 -7.89 10.70
N GLY A 439 27.80 -7.58 11.48
CA GLY A 439 28.02 -8.18 12.80
C GLY A 439 29.42 -7.93 13.35
N TRP A 440 29.60 -8.12 14.66
CA TRP A 440 30.89 -7.92 15.34
C TRP A 440 31.91 -9.04 15.06
N HIS A 441 31.43 -10.20 14.62
CA HIS A 441 32.24 -11.41 14.39
C HIS A 441 31.89 -12.06 13.04
N ILE A 442 31.98 -11.31 11.95
CA ILE A 442 31.75 -11.83 10.59
C ILE A 442 32.96 -12.69 10.19
N PRO A 443 32.76 -13.97 9.81
CA PRO A 443 33.81 -14.80 9.22
C PRO A 443 34.41 -14.15 7.96
N ALA A 444 35.73 -14.19 7.81
CA ALA A 444 36.41 -13.57 6.67
C ALA A 444 36.01 -14.20 5.32
N ASP A 445 35.48 -15.42 5.35
CA ASP A 445 35.05 -16.23 4.22
C ASP A 445 33.54 -16.17 3.95
N ILE A 446 32.79 -15.25 4.58
CA ILE A 446 31.32 -15.21 4.50
C ILE A 446 30.77 -14.97 3.08
N CYS A 447 31.57 -14.39 2.18
CA CYS A 447 31.20 -14.12 0.79
C CYS A 447 31.72 -15.18 -0.20
N SER A 448 32.41 -16.22 0.28
CA SER A 448 33.08 -17.25 -0.54
C SER A 448 32.20 -18.45 -0.85
#